data_AF-A0A3N6HY75-F1
#
_entry.id   AF-A0A3N6HY75-F1
#
_cell.length_a   1.000
_cell.length_b   1.000
_cell.length_c   1.000
_cell.angle_alpha   90.00
_cell.angle_beta   90.00
_cell.angle_gamma   90.00
#
_symmetry.space_group_name_H-M   'P 1'
#
loop_
_entity.id
_entity.type
_entity.pdbx_description
1 polymer ?
#
loop_
_entity_poly.entity_id
_entity_poly.type
_entity_poly.pdbx_seq_one_letter_code
_entity_poly.pdbx_strand_id
1 'polypeptide(L)'
;MAAIDGGAAFLRTLAAAERRLAGVQALSARRRRVRRPRIASASLAVLIPAVLALAAATGDGPGGVLVVAGLTVAALSLAACVALLLRIERPLNRRLAEEQHTMVEEVNRMRELFTHVAERDRWEERLKRSVRERLSRFPVDRGSFR
;
A
#
# COMPACT_ATOMS: atom_id res chain seq x y z
N MET A 1 -19.12 -14.46 6.88
CA MET A 1 -18.41 -15.03 5.72
C MET A 1 -19.40 -15.86 4.94
N ALA A 2 -19.60 -15.61 3.65
CA ALA A 2 -20.46 -16.45 2.82
C ALA A 2 -19.78 -17.81 2.62
N ALA A 3 -20.48 -18.90 2.92
CA ALA A 3 -19.95 -20.23 2.66
C ALA A 3 -19.86 -20.45 1.14
N ILE A 4 -18.74 -21.00 0.67
CA ILE A 4 -18.57 -21.37 -0.74
C ILE A 4 -19.24 -22.73 -0.92
N ASP A 5 -20.57 -22.70 -1.07
CA ASP A 5 -21.39 -23.91 -1.07
C ASP A 5 -21.43 -24.61 -2.44
N GLY A 6 -20.81 -24.03 -3.47
CA GLY A 6 -20.71 -24.60 -4.81
C GLY A 6 -20.07 -23.69 -5.84
N GLY A 7 -19.99 -24.16 -7.08
CA GLY A 7 -19.26 -23.52 -8.16
C GLY A 7 -19.77 -22.13 -8.54
N ALA A 8 -21.08 -21.92 -8.54
CA ALA A 8 -21.65 -20.59 -8.75
C ALA A 8 -21.31 -19.61 -7.61
N ALA A 9 -21.25 -20.08 -6.36
CA ALA A 9 -20.78 -19.27 -5.23
C ALA A 9 -19.28 -18.98 -5.37
N PHE A 10 -18.49 -20.00 -5.72
CA PHE A 10 -17.05 -19.87 -5.96
C PHE A 10 -16.73 -18.81 -7.03
N LEU A 11 -17.40 -18.84 -8.18
CA LEU A 11 -17.18 -17.88 -9.26
C LEU A 11 -17.60 -16.46 -8.88
N ARG A 12 -18.67 -16.29 -8.08
CA ARG A 12 -19.08 -14.99 -7.53
C ARG A 12 -18.04 -14.43 -6.56
N THR A 13 -17.53 -15.28 -5.66
CA THR A 13 -16.46 -14.91 -4.74
C THR A 13 -15.18 -14.56 -5.50
N LEU A 14 -14.84 -15.30 -6.57
CA LEU A 14 -13.68 -15.01 -7.42
C LEU A 14 -13.80 -13.64 -8.07
N ALA A 15 -14.96 -13.32 -8.65
CA ALA A 15 -15.22 -12.02 -9.26
C ALA A 15 -15.21 -10.87 -8.24
N ALA A 16 -15.65 -11.12 -7.00
CA ALA A 16 -15.53 -10.14 -5.92
C ALA A 16 -14.06 -9.89 -5.53
N ALA A 17 -13.26 -10.96 -5.40
CA ALA A 17 -11.83 -10.87 -5.14
C ALA A 17 -11.07 -10.14 -6.26
N GLU A 18 -11.41 -10.39 -7.53
CA GLU A 18 -10.78 -9.70 -8.67
C GLU A 18 -11.06 -8.19 -8.67
N ARG A 19 -12.29 -7.78 -8.33
CA ARG A 19 -12.64 -6.36 -8.18
C ARG A 19 -11.84 -5.69 -7.06
N ARG A 20 -11.65 -6.38 -5.94
CA ARG A 20 -10.79 -5.91 -4.83
C ARG A 20 -9.33 -5.80 -5.27
N LEU A 21 -8.81 -6.79 -5.99
CA LEU A 21 -7.44 -6.78 -6.52
C LEU A 21 -7.21 -5.58 -7.45
N ALA A 22 -8.14 -5.28 -8.35
CA ALA A 22 -8.05 -4.12 -9.23
C ALA A 22 -8.02 -2.79 -8.44
N GLY A 23 -8.84 -2.69 -7.37
CA GLY A 23 -8.83 -1.54 -6.45
C GLY A 23 -7.49 -1.37 -5.73
N VAL A 24 -6.94 -2.45 -5.17
CA VAL A 24 -5.63 -2.46 -4.49
C VAL A 24 -4.51 -2.10 -5.47
N GLN A 25 -4.53 -2.64 -6.69
CA GLN A 25 -3.53 -2.33 -7.71
C GLN A 25 -3.58 -0.85 -8.11
N ALA A 26 -4.76 -0.27 -8.35
CA ALA A 26 -4.93 1.14 -8.66
C ALA A 26 -4.43 2.06 -7.53
N LEU A 27 -4.73 1.71 -6.28
CA LEU A 27 -4.25 2.43 -5.10
C LEU A 27 -2.73 2.32 -4.94
N SER A 28 -2.17 1.13 -5.15
CA SER A 28 -0.72 0.89 -5.10
C SER A 28 0.02 1.70 -6.17
N ALA A 29 -0.55 1.81 -7.38
CA ALA A 29 0.01 2.59 -8.48
C ALA A 29 -0.01 4.09 -8.17
N ARG A 30 -1.12 4.61 -7.64
CA ARG A 30 -1.22 6.00 -7.17
C ARG A 30 -0.20 6.30 -6.06
N ARG A 31 -0.05 5.38 -5.10
CA ARG A 31 0.94 5.51 -4.02
C ARG A 31 2.39 5.54 -4.53
N ARG A 32 2.75 4.67 -5.49
CA ARG A 32 4.09 4.70 -6.10
C ARG A 32 4.38 6.02 -6.80
N ARG A 33 3.38 6.63 -7.46
CA ARG A 33 3.52 7.94 -8.11
C ARG A 33 3.75 9.07 -7.10
N VAL A 34 3.14 9.00 -5.91
CA VAL A 34 3.30 10.03 -4.85
C VAL A 34 4.58 9.86 -4.03
N ARG A 35 5.12 8.64 -3.90
CA ARG A 35 6.33 8.39 -3.10
C ARG A 35 7.61 9.03 -3.63
N ARG A 36 7.80 9.09 -4.95
CA ARG A 36 9.01 9.67 -5.59
C ARG A 36 9.17 11.18 -5.33
N PRO A 37 8.15 12.03 -5.54
CA PRO A 37 8.26 13.46 -5.24
C PRO A 37 8.34 13.74 -3.74
N ARG A 38 7.82 12.86 -2.87
CA ARG A 38 7.85 13.03 -1.41
C ARG A 38 9.26 12.94 -0.81
N ILE A 39 10.10 12.05 -1.33
CA ILE A 39 11.51 11.95 -0.90
C ILE A 39 12.26 13.22 -1.28
N ALA A 40 12.04 13.73 -2.49
CA ALA A 40 12.62 14.98 -2.97
C ALA A 40 12.15 16.20 -2.14
N SER A 41 10.87 16.26 -1.74
CA SER A 41 10.38 17.34 -0.88
C SER A 41 10.91 17.25 0.56
N ALA A 42 11.10 16.03 1.08
CA ALA A 42 11.66 15.83 2.42
C ALA A 42 13.14 16.20 2.48
N SER A 43 13.92 15.88 1.44
CA SER A 43 15.32 16.32 1.35
C SER A 43 15.44 17.83 1.16
N LEU A 44 14.57 18.47 0.39
CA LEU A 44 14.52 19.93 0.26
C LEU A 44 14.17 20.63 1.59
N ALA A 45 13.24 20.07 2.37
CA ALA A 45 12.87 20.61 3.68
C ALA A 45 14.02 20.58 4.71
N VAL A 46 15.02 19.70 4.53
CA VAL A 46 16.22 19.63 5.36
C VAL A 46 17.37 20.46 4.80
N LEU A 47 17.51 20.53 3.47
CA LEU A 47 18.57 21.30 2.80
C LEU A 47 18.40 22.81 2.94
N ILE A 48 17.16 23.33 2.85
CA ILE A 48 16.90 24.78 2.90
C ILE A 48 17.31 25.39 4.25
N PRO A 49 16.93 24.82 5.41
CA PRO A 49 17.39 25.31 6.72
C PRO A 49 18.90 25.14 6.93
N ALA A 50 19.49 24.06 6.42
CA ALA A 50 20.92 23.80 6.57
C ALA A 50 21.77 24.84 5.80
N VAL A 51 21.35 25.21 4.59
CA VAL A 51 22.01 26.25 3.78
C VAL A 51 21.83 27.63 4.41
N LEU A 52 20.64 27.95 4.92
CA LEU A 52 20.39 29.22 5.61
C LEU A 52 21.18 29.35 6.91
N ALA A 53 21.33 28.26 7.67
CA ALA A 53 22.16 28.23 8.88
C ALA A 53 23.65 28.39 8.57
N LEU A 54 24.14 27.78 7.48
CA LEU A 54 25.54 27.91 7.05
C LEU A 54 25.86 29.34 6.59
N ALA A 55 24.94 29.99 5.86
CA ALA A 55 25.09 31.38 5.42
C ALA A 55 25.05 32.38 6.61
N ALA A 56 24.25 32.09 7.63
CA ALA A 56 24.19 32.90 8.85
C ALA A 56 25.46 32.78 9.72
N ALA A 57 26.14 31.62 9.69
CA ALA A 57 27.41 31.42 10.41
C ALA A 57 28.58 32.18 9.79
N THR A 58 28.45 32.65 8.54
CA THR A 58 29.49 33.40 7.81
C THR A 58 29.31 34.91 7.81
N GLY A 59 28.26 35.47 8.46
CA GLY A 59 27.95 36.90 8.40
C GLY A 59 27.78 37.56 9.78
N ASP A 60 28.64 38.53 10.09
CA ASP A 60 28.54 39.39 11.29
C ASP A 60 27.37 40.38 11.14
N GLY A 61 26.22 40.05 11.72
CA GLY A 61 25.00 40.87 11.70
C GLY A 61 23.90 40.29 12.58
N PRO A 62 22.64 40.79 12.55
CA PRO A 62 21.51 40.35 13.39
C PRO A 62 20.99 38.93 13.04
N GLY A 63 21.91 38.00 12.73
CA GLY A 63 21.68 36.64 12.28
C GLY A 63 21.04 35.74 13.32
N GLY A 64 21.11 36.06 14.62
CA GLY A 64 20.49 35.24 15.67
C GLY A 64 18.98 35.09 15.51
N VAL A 65 18.27 36.18 15.16
CA VAL A 65 16.81 36.16 14.93
C VAL A 65 16.47 35.36 13.67
N LEU A 66 17.29 35.46 12.62
CA LEU A 66 17.13 34.71 11.38
C LEU A 66 17.38 33.21 11.57
N VAL A 67 18.33 32.83 12.44
CA VAL A 67 18.59 31.42 12.79
C VAL A 67 17.42 30.82 13.58
N VAL A 68 16.87 31.55 14.55
CA VAL A 68 15.69 31.09 15.32
C VAL A 68 14.45 30.97 14.42
N ALA A 69 14.25 31.92 13.50
CA ALA A 69 13.19 31.84 12.51
C ALA A 69 13.38 30.63 11.55
N GLY A 70 14.61 30.38 11.10
CA GLY A 70 14.92 29.22 10.26
C GLY A 70 14.68 27.88 10.96
N LEU A 71 15.12 27.75 12.22
CA LEU A 71 14.90 26.55 13.03
C LEU A 71 13.42 26.30 13.34
N THR A 72 12.66 27.35 13.62
CA THR A 72 11.21 27.23 13.87
C THR A 72 10.45 26.80 12.61
N VAL A 73 10.78 27.36 11.44
CA VAL A 73 10.19 26.93 10.16
C VAL A 73 10.59 25.48 9.82
N ALA A 74 11.83 25.09 10.09
CA ALA A 74 12.28 23.70 9.91
C ALA A 74 11.54 22.73 10.84
N ALA A 75 11.41 23.08 12.11
CA ALA A 75 10.70 22.28 13.10
C ALA A 75 9.21 22.14 12.75
N LEU A 76 8.55 23.22 12.31
CA LEU A 76 7.16 23.19 11.85
C LEU A 76 6.99 22.36 10.58
N SER A 77 7.92 22.46 9.63
CA SER A 77 7.92 21.65 8.40
C SER A 77 8.09 20.17 8.72
N LEU A 78 9.01 19.83 9.62
CA LEU A 78 9.22 18.46 10.10
C LEU A 78 7.99 17.92 10.83
N ALA A 79 7.40 18.73 11.73
CA ALA A 79 6.20 18.37 12.47
C ALA A 79 5.00 18.14 11.53
N ALA A 80 4.83 18.98 10.50
CA ALA A 80 3.82 18.79 9.46
C ALA A 80 4.05 17.48 8.66
N CYS A 81 5.30 17.19 8.27
CA CYS A 81 5.64 15.95 7.58
C CYS A 81 5.37 14.71 8.45
N VAL A 82 5.73 14.74 9.73
CA VAL A 82 5.49 13.66 10.71
C VAL A 82 4.00 13.49 10.96
N ALA A 83 3.24 14.57 11.13
CA ALA A 83 1.79 14.52 11.32
C ALA A 83 1.09 13.89 10.10
N LEU A 84 1.51 14.26 8.88
CA LEU A 84 0.98 13.67 7.64
C LEU A 84 1.31 12.17 7.53
N LEU A 85 2.52 11.76 7.90
CA LEU A 85 2.96 10.36 7.94
C LEU A 85 2.15 9.53 8.97
N LEU A 86 2.02 10.04 10.18
CA LEU A 86 1.43 9.30 11.30
C LEU A 86 -0.09 9.28 11.26
N ARG A 87 -0.74 10.40 10.93
CA ARG A 87 -2.20 10.51 10.96
C ARG A 87 -2.89 10.05 9.69
N ILE A 88 -2.20 10.09 8.55
CA ILE A 88 -2.82 9.77 7.26
C ILE A 88 -2.18 8.53 6.65
N GLU A 89 -0.87 8.52 6.43
CA GLU A 89 -0.25 7.42 5.69
C GLU A 89 -0.20 6.09 6.47
N ARG A 90 0.19 6.10 7.75
CA ARG A 90 0.27 4.88 8.55
C ARG A 90 -1.07 4.14 8.70
N PRO A 91 -2.16 4.78 9.15
CA PRO A 91 -3.43 4.07 9.33
C PRO A 91 -3.99 3.57 8.00
N LEU A 92 -3.81 4.33 6.93
CA LEU A 92 -4.30 3.97 5.60
C LEU A 92 -3.48 2.82 5.00
N ASN A 93 -2.15 2.81 5.20
CA ASN A 93 -1.29 1.69 4.83
C ASN A 93 -1.59 0.42 5.64
N ARG A 94 -1.91 0.57 6.93
CA ARG A 94 -2.26 -0.55 7.79
C ARG A 94 -3.58 -1.18 7.35
N ARG A 95 -4.62 -0.38 7.13
CA ARG A 95 -5.90 -0.85 6.59
C ARG A 95 -5.75 -1.53 5.23
N LEU A 96 -4.96 -0.94 4.34
CA LEU A 96 -4.67 -1.56 3.03
C LEU A 96 -3.93 -2.89 3.16
N ALA A 97 -2.98 -2.99 4.09
CA ALA A 97 -2.26 -4.24 4.32
C ALA A 97 -3.17 -5.32 4.92
N GLU A 98 -4.05 -4.95 5.86
CA GLU A 98 -5.05 -5.84 6.44
C GLU A 98 -6.05 -6.31 5.37
N GLU A 99 -6.60 -5.41 4.56
CA GLU A 99 -7.50 -5.76 3.44
C GLU A 99 -6.82 -6.65 2.39
N GLN A 100 -5.55 -6.36 2.06
CA GLN A 100 -4.77 -7.18 1.15
C GLN A 100 -4.52 -8.58 1.73
N HIS A 101 -4.21 -8.67 3.03
CA HIS A 101 -3.98 -9.95 3.70
C HIS A 101 -5.26 -10.81 3.72
N THR A 102 -6.39 -10.24 4.14
CA THR A 102 -7.69 -10.94 4.11
C THR A 102 -8.07 -11.39 2.71
N MET A 103 -7.82 -10.57 1.68
CA MET A 103 -8.06 -10.97 0.29
C MET A 103 -7.17 -12.15 -0.13
N VAL A 104 -5.90 -12.15 0.26
CA VAL A 104 -4.96 -13.25 -0.06
C VAL A 104 -5.36 -14.54 0.66
N GLU A 105 -5.74 -14.47 1.94
CA GLU A 105 -6.25 -15.62 2.69
C GLU A 105 -7.52 -16.19 2.04
N GLU A 106 -8.46 -15.33 1.64
CA GLU A 106 -9.70 -15.74 0.97
C GLU A 106 -9.40 -16.46 -0.36
N VAL A 107 -8.48 -15.94 -1.16
CA VAL A 107 -8.06 -16.57 -2.42
C VAL A 107 -7.27 -17.85 -2.18
N ASN A 108 -6.46 -17.93 -1.12
CA ASN A 108 -5.74 -19.15 -0.79
C ASN A 108 -6.71 -20.28 -0.43
N ARG A 109 -7.73 -19.97 0.38
CA ARG A 109 -8.84 -20.90 0.66
C ARG A 109 -9.57 -21.32 -0.61
N MET A 110 -9.77 -20.40 -1.56
CA MET A 110 -10.33 -20.76 -2.86
C MET A 110 -9.43 -21.69 -3.68
N ARG A 111 -8.11 -21.57 -3.60
CA ARG A 111 -7.18 -22.50 -4.25
C ARG A 111 -7.27 -23.90 -3.64
N GLU A 112 -7.41 -23.99 -2.32
CA GLU A 112 -7.62 -25.26 -1.61
C GLU A 112 -8.96 -25.92 -2.03
N LEU A 113 -10.03 -25.13 -2.11
CA LEU A 113 -11.37 -25.62 -2.47
C LEU A 113 -11.55 -25.86 -3.97
N PHE A 114 -10.68 -25.29 -4.82
CA PHE A 114 -10.82 -25.32 -6.27
C PHE A 114 -11.01 -26.73 -6.82
N THR A 115 -10.12 -27.67 -6.46
CA THR A 115 -10.17 -29.04 -6.96
C THR A 115 -11.46 -29.72 -6.54
N HIS A 116 -11.84 -29.59 -5.26
CA HIS A 116 -13.04 -30.21 -4.72
C HIS A 116 -14.32 -29.68 -5.39
N VAL A 117 -14.44 -28.36 -5.55
CA VAL A 117 -15.60 -27.74 -6.21
C VAL A 117 -15.65 -28.09 -7.69
N ALA A 118 -14.51 -28.09 -8.38
CA ALA A 118 -14.44 -28.40 -9.79
C ALA A 118 -14.78 -29.86 -10.11
N GLU A 119 -14.45 -30.79 -9.21
CA GLU A 119 -14.84 -32.20 -9.32
C GLU A 119 -16.32 -32.40 -8.99
N ARG A 120 -16.78 -31.83 -7.87
CA ARG A 120 -18.17 -31.97 -7.41
C ARG A 120 -19.18 -31.45 -8.41
N ASP A 121 -18.90 -30.29 -8.99
CA ASP A 121 -19.78 -29.63 -9.97
C ASP A 121 -19.43 -30.03 -11.42
N ARG A 122 -18.55 -31.03 -11.60
CA ARG A 122 -18.14 -31.59 -12.92
C ARG A 122 -17.76 -30.51 -13.94
N TRP A 123 -16.90 -29.59 -13.53
CA TRP A 123 -16.48 -28.49 -14.40
C TRP A 123 -15.75 -29.01 -15.64
N GLU A 124 -16.07 -28.40 -16.78
CA GLU A 124 -15.35 -28.60 -18.02
C GLU A 124 -13.88 -28.16 -17.90
N GLU A 125 -13.00 -28.81 -18.65
CA GLU A 125 -11.56 -28.54 -18.61
C GLU A 125 -11.21 -27.11 -19.05
N ARG A 126 -12.04 -26.52 -19.93
CA ARG A 126 -11.92 -25.10 -20.32
C ARG A 126 -12.17 -24.16 -19.14
N LEU A 127 -13.19 -24.45 -18.33
CA LEU A 127 -13.54 -23.65 -17.15
C LEU A 127 -12.47 -23.80 -16.06
N LYS A 128 -11.99 -25.03 -15.82
CA LYS A 128 -10.89 -25.29 -14.88
C LYS A 128 -9.64 -24.51 -15.24
N ARG A 129 -9.23 -24.51 -16.51
CA ARG A 129 -8.08 -23.71 -16.99
C ARG A 129 -8.30 -22.22 -16.80
N SER A 130 -9.47 -21.69 -17.19
CA SER A 130 -9.78 -20.27 -17.03
C SER A 130 -9.72 -19.84 -15.55
N VAL A 131 -10.31 -20.60 -14.64
CA VAL A 131 -10.31 -20.30 -13.20
C VAL A 131 -8.90 -20.40 -12.62
N ARG A 132 -8.11 -21.40 -13.01
CA ARG A 132 -6.72 -21.54 -12.58
C ARG A 132 -5.87 -20.33 -12.99
N GLU A 133 -6.04 -19.86 -14.22
CA GLU A 133 -5.33 -18.68 -14.73
C GLU A 133 -5.79 -17.38 -14.07
N ARG A 134 -7.06 -17.28 -13.66
CA ARG A 134 -7.54 -16.16 -12.86
C ARG A 134 -6.96 -16.18 -11.46
N LEU A 135 -6.92 -17.35 -10.82
CA LEU A 135 -6.33 -17.54 -9.49
C LEU A 135 -4.82 -17.28 -9.47
N SER A 136 -4.09 -17.51 -10.56
CA SER A 136 -2.64 -17.24 -10.64
C SER A 136 -2.29 -15.75 -10.66
N ARG A 137 -3.23 -14.87 -11.04
CA ARG A 137 -3.04 -13.41 -11.02
C ARG A 137 -2.99 -12.81 -9.62
N PHE A 138 -3.49 -13.55 -8.62
CA PHE A 138 -3.44 -13.11 -7.24
C PHE A 138 -2.08 -13.41 -6.62
N PRO A 139 -1.53 -12.48 -5.82
CA PRO A 139 -0.30 -12.75 -5.08
C PRO A 139 -0.48 -13.99 -4.21
N VAL A 140 0.52 -14.86 -4.21
CA VAL A 140 0.58 -16.00 -3.30
C VAL A 140 1.12 -15.49 -1.98
N ASP A 141 0.50 -15.88 -0.87
CA ASP A 141 1.15 -15.73 0.42
C ASP A 141 2.39 -16.63 0.40
N ARG A 142 3.55 -16.03 0.12
CA ARG A 142 4.81 -16.71 0.42
C ARG A 142 4.90 -16.60 1.93
N GLY A 143 4.30 -17.57 2.62
CA GLY A 143 4.31 -17.65 4.08
C GLY A 143 5.67 -17.14 4.54
N SER A 144 5.64 -16.12 5.39
CA SER A 144 6.85 -15.44 5.84
C SER A 144 7.84 -16.50 6.30
N PHE A 145 8.85 -16.79 5.48
CA PHE A 145 10.02 -17.53 5.93
C PHE A 145 10.67 -16.61 6.94
N ARG A 146 10.26 -16.81 8.20
CA ARG A 146 10.95 -16.40 9.40
C ARG A 146 11.65 -17.62 9.94
#